data_AF-A0A917Y6S0-F1
#
_entry.id   AF-A0A917Y6S0-F1
#
_cell.length_a   1.000
_cell.length_b   1.000
_cell.length_c   1.000
_cell.angle_alpha   90.00
_cell.angle_beta   90.00
_cell.angle_gamma   90.00
#
_symmetry.space_group_name_H-M   'P 1'
#
loop_
_entity.id
_entity.type
_entity.pdbx_description
1 polymer ?
#
loop_
_entity_poly.entity_id
_entity_poly.type
_entity_poly.pdbx_seq_one_letter_code
_entity_poly.pdbx_strand_id
1 'polypeptide(L)'
;MRLELPGCRLFVTEGTLVVEWRGFSQLDVPMDRCASVSVRPHGQDGGVQIAFRFLPGQQVTAGLVMVRVDVPAQFTERAGWFVGELRRVYGIEDVTAAATEEEPLRRVPRDSAEWVTAPAGVSSEVLYREVFERLAADPAS
;
A
#
# COMPACT_ATOMS: atom_id res chain seq x y z
N MET A 1 20.19 -1.71 -7.64
CA MET A 1 19.82 -0.32 -7.27
C MET A 1 19.56 -0.26 -5.77
N ARG A 2 19.84 0.87 -5.09
CA ARG A 2 19.65 0.99 -3.62
C ARG A 2 19.30 2.40 -3.16
N LEU A 3 18.57 2.50 -2.05
CA LEU A 3 18.25 3.72 -1.31
C LEU A 3 18.58 3.50 0.17
N GLU A 4 19.49 4.33 0.71
CA GLU A 4 19.90 4.31 2.11
C GLU A 4 19.19 5.41 2.88
N LEU A 5 18.44 5.04 3.91
CA LEU A 5 17.71 5.94 4.80
C LEU A 5 18.20 5.78 6.25
N PRO A 6 17.90 6.75 7.13
CA PRO A 6 18.04 6.53 8.56
C PRO A 6 17.15 5.37 9.02
N GLY A 7 17.76 4.32 9.59
CA GLY A 7 17.03 3.16 10.12
C GLY A 7 16.46 2.17 9.08
N CYS A 8 16.52 2.48 7.78
CA CYS A 8 15.99 1.61 6.73
C CYS A 8 16.89 1.62 5.50
N ARG A 9 17.01 0.48 4.81
CA ARG A 9 17.65 0.37 3.51
C ARG A 9 16.74 -0.37 2.56
N LEU A 10 16.58 0.16 1.34
CA LEU A 10 15.90 -0.51 0.25
C LEU A 10 16.91 -0.86 -0.83
N PHE A 11 16.90 -2.07 -1.33
CA PHE A 11 17.72 -2.45 -2.47
C PHE A 11 17.09 -3.58 -3.25
N VAL A 12 17.46 -3.69 -4.52
CA VAL A 12 17.03 -4.80 -5.37
C VAL A 12 18.23 -5.66 -5.71
N THR A 13 18.11 -6.96 -5.42
CA THR A 13 19.08 -8.00 -5.75
C THR A 13 18.35 -9.16 -6.42
N GLU A 14 18.84 -9.64 -7.56
CA GLU A 14 18.27 -10.79 -8.27
C GLU A 14 16.74 -10.72 -8.50
N GLY A 15 16.22 -9.51 -8.78
CA GLY A 15 14.79 -9.31 -9.00
C GLY A 15 13.92 -9.32 -7.72
N THR A 16 14.53 -9.29 -6.54
CA THR A 16 13.86 -9.22 -5.25
C THR A 16 14.10 -7.86 -4.61
N LEU A 17 13.03 -7.15 -4.21
CA LEU A 17 13.14 -6.00 -3.33
C LEU A 17 13.41 -6.49 -1.90
N VAL A 18 14.49 -5.98 -1.34
CA VAL A 18 14.84 -6.14 0.05
C VAL A 18 14.56 -4.83 0.77
N VAL A 19 13.73 -4.89 1.80
CA VAL A 19 13.49 -3.79 2.75
C VAL A 19 14.07 -4.21 4.09
N GLU A 20 15.19 -3.60 4.45
CA GLU A 20 15.95 -3.91 5.66
C GLU A 20 15.72 -2.79 6.70
N TRP A 21 15.04 -3.10 7.80
CA TRP A 21 14.95 -2.21 8.96
C TRP A 21 16.11 -2.51 9.90
N ARG A 22 17.04 -1.55 10.02
CA ARG A 22 18.30 -1.74 10.75
C ARG A 22 18.02 -2.07 12.22
N GLY A 23 18.52 -3.22 12.68
CA GLY A 23 18.37 -3.68 14.06
C GLY A 23 17.04 -4.39 14.36
N PHE A 24 16.19 -4.61 13.36
CA PHE A 24 14.90 -5.29 13.54
C PHE A 24 14.80 -6.51 12.63
N SER A 25 14.29 -6.32 11.42
CA SER A 25 13.95 -7.40 10.49
C SER A 25 14.17 -6.97 9.05
N GLN A 26 14.03 -7.93 8.15
CA GLN A 26 14.10 -7.75 6.72
C GLN A 26 12.84 -8.34 6.09
N LEU A 27 12.35 -7.68 5.04
CA LEU A 27 11.28 -8.17 4.18
C LEU A 27 11.82 -8.33 2.76
N ASP A 28 11.67 -9.54 2.23
CA ASP A 28 12.07 -9.90 0.87
C ASP A 28 10.84 -10.15 0.03
N VAL A 29 10.66 -9.38 -1.04
CA VAL A 29 9.51 -9.52 -1.94
C VAL A 29 9.96 -9.54 -3.39
N PRO A 30 9.58 -10.58 -4.16
CA PRO A 30 9.82 -10.63 -5.59
C PRO A 30 9.21 -9.43 -6.33
N MET A 31 9.97 -8.81 -7.23
CA MET A 31 9.54 -7.62 -7.98
C MET A 31 8.45 -7.92 -9.02
N ASP A 32 8.37 -9.16 -9.50
CA ASP A 32 7.29 -9.63 -10.38
C ASP A 32 5.91 -9.60 -9.70
N ARG A 33 5.88 -9.55 -8.36
CA ARG A 33 4.65 -9.37 -7.57
C ARG A 33 4.34 -7.92 -7.25
N CYS A 34 5.21 -6.97 -7.61
CA CYS A 34 4.99 -5.56 -7.35
C CYS A 34 3.92 -5.01 -8.31
N ALA A 35 2.68 -4.90 -7.85
CA ALA A 35 1.59 -4.33 -8.63
C ALA A 35 1.71 -2.82 -8.80
N SER A 36 2.21 -2.12 -7.78
CA SER A 36 2.48 -0.68 -7.90
C SER A 36 3.53 -0.19 -6.90
N VAL A 37 4.21 0.89 -7.28
CA VAL A 37 5.09 1.66 -6.40
C VAL A 37 4.83 3.14 -6.64
N SER A 38 4.71 3.93 -5.58
CA SER A 38 4.47 5.39 -5.66
C SER A 38 5.24 6.16 -4.60
N VAL A 39 5.55 7.42 -4.89
CA VAL A 39 6.07 8.40 -3.91
C VAL A 39 4.97 9.41 -3.65
N ARG A 40 4.64 9.65 -2.38
CA ARG A 40 3.59 10.60 -1.98
C ARG A 40 4.13 11.57 -0.93
N PRO A 41 3.68 12.84 -0.91
CA PRO A 41 3.99 13.73 0.20
C PRO A 41 3.56 13.12 1.54
N HIS A 42 4.40 13.26 2.58
CA HIS A 42 4.13 12.73 3.90
C HIS A 42 4.60 13.69 5.00
N GLY A 43 3.69 14.04 5.91
CA GLY A 43 3.95 15.00 6.99
C GLY A 43 4.03 16.45 6.50
N GLN A 44 4.31 17.38 7.42
CA GLN A 44 4.47 18.82 7.11
C GLN A 44 5.92 19.22 6.81
N ASP A 45 6.89 18.33 7.07
CA ASP A 45 8.32 18.65 7.00
C ASP A 45 8.94 18.45 5.61
N GLY A 46 8.11 18.34 4.57
CA GLY A 46 8.57 18.09 3.19
C GLY A 46 9.09 16.66 2.95
N GLY A 47 8.84 15.75 3.89
CA GLY A 47 9.08 14.32 3.72
C GLY A 47 8.16 13.70 2.68
N VAL A 48 8.55 12.51 2.21
CA VAL A 48 7.71 11.69 1.33
C VAL A 48 7.60 10.29 1.87
N GLN A 49 6.58 9.56 1.45
CA GLN A 49 6.42 8.15 1.72
C GLN A 49 6.50 7.37 0.41
N ILE A 50 7.35 6.34 0.38
CA ILE A 50 7.34 5.36 -0.70
C ILE A 50 6.34 4.27 -0.30
N ALA A 51 5.36 4.00 -1.15
CA ALA A 51 4.38 2.96 -0.94
C ALA A 51 4.48 1.91 -2.04
N PHE A 52 4.73 0.67 -1.64
CA PHE A 52 4.69 -0.51 -2.49
C PHE A 52 3.43 -1.31 -2.23
N ARG A 53 2.85 -1.83 -3.31
CA ARG A 53 1.73 -2.76 -3.28
C ARG A 53 2.15 -4.05 -3.95
N PHE A 54 2.13 -5.15 -3.21
CA PHE A 54 2.44 -6.47 -3.73
C PHE A 54 1.20 -7.35 -3.76
N LEU A 55 1.08 -8.11 -4.83
CA LEU A 55 0.10 -9.17 -4.95
C LEU A 55 0.54 -10.36 -4.09
N PRO A 56 -0.42 -11.04 -3.43
CA PRO A 56 -0.13 -12.29 -2.77
C PRO A 56 0.30 -13.30 -3.84
N GLY A 57 1.20 -14.22 -3.49
CA GLY A 57 1.52 -15.35 -4.37
C GLY A 57 0.30 -16.24 -4.60
N GLN A 58 0.47 -17.36 -5.31
CA GLN A 58 -0.54 -18.43 -5.53
C GLN A 58 -1.10 -19.10 -4.25
N GLN A 59 -1.01 -18.45 -3.09
CA GLN A 59 -1.63 -18.90 -1.85
C GLN A 59 -3.14 -18.64 -1.89
N VAL A 60 -3.90 -19.54 -1.27
CA VAL A 60 -5.37 -19.68 -1.33
C VAL A 60 -6.11 -18.48 -0.72
N THR A 61 -5.41 -17.55 -0.08
CA THR A 61 -6.00 -16.37 0.56
C THR A 61 -5.80 -15.12 -0.30
N ALA A 62 -6.91 -14.53 -0.75
CA ALA A 62 -6.89 -13.18 -1.28
C ALA A 62 -6.37 -12.22 -0.20
N GLY A 63 -5.23 -11.59 -0.44
CA GLY A 63 -4.58 -10.67 0.50
C GLY A 63 -3.87 -9.57 -0.25
N LEU A 64 -3.43 -8.53 0.45
CA LEU A 64 -2.61 -7.47 -0.12
C LEU A 64 -1.47 -7.16 0.84
N VAL A 65 -0.24 -7.16 0.34
CA VAL A 65 0.91 -6.70 1.13
C VAL A 65 1.21 -5.27 0.72
N MET A 66 1.13 -4.36 1.69
CA MET A 66 1.49 -2.96 1.51
C MET A 66 2.72 -2.65 2.36
N VAL A 67 3.78 -2.14 1.71
CA VAL A 67 4.99 -1.69 2.40
C VAL A 67 5.08 -0.19 2.25
N ARG A 68 5.15 0.51 3.37
CA ARG A 68 5.31 1.97 3.41
C ARG A 68 6.63 2.29 4.08
N VAL A 69 7.41 3.16 3.44
CA VAL A 69 8.68 3.63 3.98
C VAL A 69 8.68 5.15 3.96
N ASP A 70 8.82 5.74 5.15
CA ASP A 70 8.93 7.18 5.30
C ASP A 70 10.36 7.63 4.95
N VAL A 71 10.42 8.68 4.13
CA VAL A 71 11.64 9.25 3.57
C VAL A 71 11.76 10.69 4.06
N PRO A 72 12.81 11.01 4.84
CA PRO A 72 13.06 12.38 5.25
C PRO A 72 13.33 13.29 4.04
N ALA A 73 12.95 14.57 4.15
CA ALA A 73 13.00 15.54 3.05
C ALA A 73 14.35 15.59 2.28
N GLN A 74 15.47 15.44 3.01
CA GLN A 74 16.83 15.42 2.45
C GLN A 74 17.12 14.22 1.51
N PHE A 75 16.22 13.23 1.44
CA PHE A 75 16.33 12.06 0.58
C PHE A 75 15.23 12.01 -0.50
N THR A 76 14.31 12.98 -0.54
CA THR A 76 13.15 12.98 -1.45
C THR A 76 13.54 12.82 -2.92
N GLU A 77 14.55 13.56 -3.39
CA GLU A 77 15.02 13.46 -4.78
C GLU A 77 15.57 12.05 -5.10
N ARG A 78 16.38 11.49 -4.18
CA ARG A 78 16.92 10.13 -4.32
C ARG A 78 15.84 9.07 -4.28
N ALA A 79 14.81 9.26 -3.46
CA ALA A 79 13.64 8.39 -3.44
C ALA A 79 12.85 8.44 -4.75
N GLY A 80 12.65 9.64 -5.31
CA GLY A 80 12.04 9.82 -6.62
C GLY A 80 12.81 9.10 -7.73
N TRP A 81 14.14 9.28 -7.77
CA TRP A 81 15.00 8.57 -8.72
C TRP A 81 14.92 7.05 -8.56
N PHE A 82 15.00 6.55 -7.32
CA PHE A 82 14.92 5.12 -7.02
C PHE A 82 13.60 4.50 -7.49
N VAL A 83 12.47 5.15 -7.22
CA VAL A 83 11.16 4.69 -7.67
C VAL A 83 11.00 4.78 -9.19
N GLY A 84 11.51 5.84 -9.81
CA GLY A 84 11.53 5.97 -11.28
C GLY A 84 12.30 4.84 -11.95
N GLU A 85 13.48 4.49 -11.42
CA GLU A 85 14.28 3.38 -11.92
C GLU A 85 13.60 2.02 -11.70
N LEU A 86 12.97 1.79 -10.55
CA LEU A 86 12.20 0.58 -10.31
C LEU A 86 11.08 0.41 -11.36
N ARG A 87 10.31 1.46 -11.60
CA ARG A 87 9.22 1.44 -12.58
C ARG A 87 9.76 1.14 -13.98
N ARG A 88 10.84 1.81 -14.38
CA ARG A 88 11.47 1.63 -15.68
C ARG A 88 12.01 0.21 -15.89
N VAL A 89 12.68 -0.36 -14.89
CA VAL A 89 13.34 -1.67 -14.99
C VAL A 89 12.33 -2.81 -14.93
N TYR A 90 11.30 -2.70 -14.07
CA TYR A 90 10.34 -3.78 -13.82
C TYR A 90 9.00 -3.60 -14.54
N GLY A 91 8.87 -2.55 -15.37
CA GLY A 91 7.63 -2.28 -16.11
C GLY A 91 6.43 -2.03 -15.20
N ILE A 92 6.64 -1.48 -14.00
CA ILE A 92 5.57 -1.23 -13.04
C ILE A 92 4.80 0.00 -13.53
N GLU A 93 3.58 -0.22 -14.02
CA GLU A 93 2.72 0.84 -14.51
C GLU A 93 2.40 1.83 -13.38
N ASP A 94 2.35 3.12 -13.74
CA ASP A 94 1.93 4.14 -12.81
C ASP A 94 0.43 4.01 -12.59
N VAL A 95 0.04 3.33 -11.52
CA VAL A 95 -1.31 3.47 -10.97
C VAL A 95 -1.35 4.82 -10.23
N THR A 96 -1.12 5.91 -10.96
CA THR A 96 -1.43 7.27 -10.54
C THR A 96 -2.94 7.36 -10.43
N ALA A 97 -3.43 7.32 -9.19
CA ALA A 97 -4.55 8.13 -8.68
C ALA A 97 -5.82 8.28 -9.56
N ALA A 98 -6.25 7.25 -10.29
CA ALA A 98 -7.55 7.24 -10.99
C ALA A 98 -8.50 6.12 -10.55
N ALA A 99 -8.04 5.20 -9.70
CA ALA A 99 -8.91 4.22 -9.03
C ALA A 99 -8.99 4.61 -7.55
N THR A 100 -9.99 5.45 -7.27
CA THR A 100 -10.41 5.91 -5.94
C THR A 100 -9.40 6.86 -5.29
N GLU A 101 -9.61 8.16 -5.51
CA GLU A 101 -9.55 9.09 -4.39
C GLU A 101 -10.37 8.47 -3.26
N GLU A 102 -9.72 7.71 -2.38
CA GLU A 102 -10.20 7.67 -1.01
C GLU A 102 -10.09 9.13 -0.58
N GLU A 103 -11.24 9.82 -0.53
CA GLU A 103 -11.37 11.04 0.24
C GLU A 103 -10.50 10.87 1.50
N PRO A 104 -9.62 11.84 1.83
CA PRO A 104 -8.74 11.72 2.97
C PRO A 104 -9.59 11.25 4.14
N LEU A 105 -9.32 10.03 4.65
CA LEU A 105 -10.20 9.34 5.61
C LEU A 105 -10.60 10.34 6.69
N ARG A 106 -11.82 10.88 6.58
CA ARG A 106 -12.26 11.94 7.49
C ARG A 106 -12.44 11.25 8.83
N ARG A 107 -11.74 11.75 9.84
CA ARG A 107 -11.88 11.22 11.19
C ARG A 107 -13.38 11.25 11.55
N VAL A 108 -13.90 10.11 12.01
CA VAL A 108 -15.28 10.04 12.53
C VAL A 108 -15.44 11.17 13.54
N PRO A 109 -16.38 12.11 13.33
CA PRO A 109 -16.60 13.20 14.27
C PRO A 109 -16.96 12.60 15.63
N ARG A 110 -16.16 12.89 16.66
CA ARG A 110 -16.39 12.37 18.02
C ARG A 110 -17.62 12.99 18.69
N ASP A 111 -18.07 14.13 18.16
CA ASP A 111 -19.06 15.00 18.80
C ASP A 111 -20.43 14.97 18.11
N SER A 112 -20.62 14.11 17.10
CA SER A 112 -21.90 13.93 16.41
C SER A 112 -22.35 12.47 16.53
N ALA A 113 -23.64 12.23 16.76
CA ALA A 113 -24.22 10.88 16.69
C ALA A 113 -24.66 10.50 15.27
N GLU A 114 -24.62 11.44 14.33
CA GLU A 114 -25.15 11.25 12.97
C GLU A 114 -24.33 10.26 12.14
N TRP A 115 -23.05 10.02 12.49
CA TRP A 115 -22.24 8.99 11.82
C TRP A 115 -22.72 7.58 12.12
N VAL A 116 -23.41 7.36 13.25
CA VAL A 116 -24.00 6.06 13.61
C VAL A 116 -25.20 5.74 12.71
N THR A 117 -25.89 6.77 12.23
CA THR A 117 -27.08 6.66 11.38
C THR A 117 -26.80 6.93 9.90
N ALA A 118 -25.56 7.19 9.52
CA ALA A 118 -25.20 7.42 8.13
C ALA A 118 -25.47 6.13 7.33
N PRO A 119 -26.29 6.20 6.27
CA PRO A 119 -26.60 5.02 5.48
C PRO A 119 -25.30 4.47 4.87
N ALA A 120 -25.16 3.16 4.87
CA ALA A 120 -24.05 2.52 4.18
C ALA A 120 -24.09 2.92 2.71
N GLY A 121 -22.91 3.19 2.12
CA GLY A 121 -22.83 3.48 0.69
C GLY A 121 -23.37 2.31 -0.13
N VAL A 122 -23.86 2.58 -1.35
CA VAL A 122 -24.43 1.56 -2.25
C VAL A 122 -23.50 0.34 -2.41
N SER A 123 -22.19 0.57 -2.48
CA SER A 123 -21.18 -0.49 -2.58
C SER A 123 -21.09 -1.36 -1.31
N SER A 124 -21.29 -0.77 -0.13
CA SER A 124 -21.32 -1.51 1.15
C SER A 124 -22.57 -2.36 1.27
N GLU A 125 -23.73 -1.86 0.81
CA GLU A 125 -24.99 -2.62 0.78
C GLU A 125 -24.92 -3.84 -0.15
N VAL A 126 -24.27 -3.71 -1.30
CA VAL A 126 -24.04 -4.82 -2.24
C VAL A 126 -23.13 -5.87 -1.61
N LEU A 127 -21.99 -5.45 -1.03
CA LEU A 127 -21.08 -6.36 -0.34
C LEU A 127 -21.77 -7.09 0.82
N TYR A 128 -22.57 -6.35 1.62
CA TYR A 128 -23.30 -6.93 2.75
C TYR A 128 -24.26 -8.01 2.27
N ARG A 129 -25.01 -7.75 1.19
CA ARG A 129 -25.90 -8.74 0.58
C ARG A 129 -25.15 -9.98 0.12
N GLU A 130 -24.07 -9.81 -0.62
CA GLU A 130 -23.24 -10.92 -1.13
C GLU A 130 -22.69 -11.80 0.00
N VAL A 131 -22.26 -11.18 1.12
CA VAL A 131 -21.77 -11.91 2.28
C VAL A 131 -22.88 -12.73 2.94
N PHE A 132 -24.07 -12.16 3.13
CA PHE A 132 -25.19 -12.87 3.74
C PHE A 132 -25.75 -13.97 2.84
N GLU A 133 -25.81 -13.75 1.54
CA GLU A 133 -26.18 -14.78 0.56
C GLU A 133 -25.19 -15.95 0.59
N ARG A 134 -23.88 -15.66 0.68
CA ARG A 134 -22.86 -16.70 0.80
C ARG A 134 -22.96 -17.48 2.12
N LEU A 135 -23.18 -16.79 3.24
CA LEU A 135 -23.36 -17.45 4.55
C LEU A 135 -24.62 -18.31 4.61
N ALA A 136 -25.68 -17.91 3.91
CA ALA A 136 -26.91 -18.70 3.82
C ALA A 136 -26.75 -19.93 2.88
N ALA A 137 -25.89 -19.81 1.87
CA ALA A 137 -25.63 -20.87 0.89
C ALA A 137 -24.57 -21.89 1.35
N ASP A 138 -23.81 -21.59 2.41
CA ASP A 138 -22.79 -22.47 2.99
C ASP A 138 -23.34 -23.11 4.28
N PRO A 139 -24.05 -24.27 4.21
CA PRO A 139 -24.45 -24.98 5.40
C PRO A 139 -23.18 -25.44 6.11
N ALA A 140 -23.00 -24.97 7.35
CA ALA A 140 -21.90 -25.38 8.22
C ALA A 140 -21.65 -26.89 8.10
N SER A 141 -20.52 -27.24 7.49
CA SER A 141 -20.00 -28.62 7.44
C SER A 141 -19.32 -28.97 8.75
#